data_AF-A0A355EU28-F1
#
_entry.id   AF-A0A355EU28-F1
#
_cell.length_a   1.000
_cell.length_b   1.000
_cell.length_c   1.000
_cell.angle_alpha   90.00
_cell.angle_beta   90.00
_cell.angle_gamma   90.00
#
_symmetry.space_group_name_H-M   'P 1'
#
loop_
_entity.id
_entity.type
_entity.pdbx_description
1 polymer ?
#
loop_
_entity_poly.entity_id
_entity_poly.type
_entity_poly.pdbx_seq_one_letter_code
_entity_poly.pdbx_strand_id
1 'polypeptide(L)' 'EIEAVLASHPAVCECVVVAREMGASDKVLVGYAVFRGEPVEAGALRSFLSAKLPPYMVPAVFV' A
#
# COMPACT_ATOMS: atom_id res chain seq x y z
N GLU A 1 -8.35 -7.51 0.64
CA GLU A 1 -7.16 -8.35 0.89
C GLU A 1 -5.87 -7.55 1.04
N ILE A 2 -5.59 -6.58 0.15
CA ILE A 2 -4.37 -5.75 0.23
C ILE A 2 -4.23 -5.05 1.58
N GLU A 3 -5.30 -4.44 2.08
CA GLU A 3 -5.34 -3.76 3.39
C GLU A 3 -5.05 -4.71 4.55
N ALA A 4 -5.56 -5.94 4.51
CA ALA A 4 -5.31 -6.93 5.55
C ALA A 4 -3.83 -7.32 5.61
N VAL A 5 -3.19 -7.45 4.44
CA VAL A 5 -1.74 -7.67 4.38
C VAL A 5 -1.01 -6.44 4.88
N LEU A 6 -1.34 -5.23 4.41
CA LEU A 6 -0.67 -4.00 4.83
C LEU A 6 -0.81 -3.73 6.33
N ALA A 7 -1.98 -4.00 6.92
CA ALA A 7 -2.25 -3.90 8.35
C ALA A 7 -1.46 -4.91 9.20
N SER A 8 -0.97 -6.01 8.58
CA SER A 8 -0.08 -6.96 9.26
C SER A 8 1.37 -6.47 9.36
N HIS A 9 1.72 -5.36 8.70
CA HIS A 9 3.04 -4.76 8.81
C HIS A 9 3.21 -4.12 10.21
N PRO A 10 4.29 -4.43 10.96
CA PRO A 10 4.41 -4.04 12.38
C PRO A 10 4.43 -2.52 12.61
N ALA A 11 4.92 -1.76 11.63
CA ALA A 11 4.94 -0.30 11.70
C ALA A 11 3.59 0.37 11.37
N VAL A 12 2.64 -0.36 10.74
CA VAL A 12 1.35 0.19 10.33
C VAL A 12 0.37 0.15 11.49
N CYS A 13 -0.26 1.29 11.76
CA CYS A 13 -1.34 1.42 12.72
C CYS A 13 -2.69 1.16 12.06
N GLU A 14 -2.95 1.91 10.98
CA GLU A 14 -4.15 1.84 10.18
C GLU A 14 -3.78 2.02 8.70
N CYS A 15 -4.58 1.46 7.81
CA CYS A 15 -4.37 1.65 6.37
C CYS A 15 -5.66 1.51 5.58
N VAL A 16 -5.71 2.18 4.43
CA VAL A 16 -6.77 2.02 3.42
C VAL A 16 -6.15 2.02 2.04
N VAL A 17 -6.69 1.22 1.12
CA VAL A 17 -6.24 1.16 -0.27
C VAL A 17 -7.37 1.56 -1.20
N VAL A 18 -7.12 2.59 -2.00
CA VAL A 18 -8.12 3.17 -2.91
C VAL A 18 -7.62 3.03 -4.34
N ALA A 19 -8.49 2.53 -5.22
CA ALA A 19 -8.26 2.61 -6.66
C ALA A 19 -8.59 4.03 -7.13
N ARG A 20 -7.61 4.74 -7.67
CA ARG A 20 -7.78 6.07 -8.28
C ARG A 20 -7.54 6.00 -9.78
N GLU A 21 -8.33 6.76 -10.52
CA GLU A 21 -8.07 6.99 -11.94
C GLU A 21 -6.94 8.00 -12.06
N MET A 22 -5.84 7.59 -12.68
CA MET A 22 -4.69 8.45 -12.94
C MET A 22 -4.63 8.67 -14.45
N GLY A 23 -5.30 9.72 -14.92
CA GLY A 23 -5.41 10.02 -16.36
C GLY A 23 -6.52 9.23 -17.06
N ALA A 24 -6.42 9.12 -18.38
CA ALA A 24 -7.54 8.72 -19.24
C ALA A 24 -7.88 7.22 -19.25
N SER A 25 -7.01 6.32 -18.74
CA SER A 25 -7.25 4.86 -18.87
C SER A 25 -6.63 3.96 -17.79
N ASP A 26 -5.77 4.46 -16.91
CA ASP A 26 -5.10 3.62 -15.91
C ASP A 26 -5.66 3.86 -14.50
N LYS A 27 -6.29 2.83 -13.94
CA LYS A 27 -6.63 2.77 -12.52
C LYS A 27 -5.39 2.32 -11.74
N VAL A 28 -4.90 3.18 -10.86
CA VAL A 28 -3.77 2.89 -9.98
C VAL A 28 -4.26 2.70 -8.55
N LEU A 29 -3.64 1.78 -7.84
CA LEU A 29 -3.88 1.60 -6.41
C LEU A 29 -3.01 2.57 -5.61
N VAL A 30 -3.64 3.29 -4.69
CA VAL A 30 -3.00 4.20 -3.74
C VAL A 30 -3.24 3.67 -2.33
N GLY A 31 -2.16 3.40 -1.60
CA GLY A 31 -2.21 2.97 -0.21
C GLY A 31 -1.99 4.15 0.74
N TYR A 32 -2.94 4.42 1.62
CA TYR A 32 -2.77 5.37 2.72
C TYR A 32 -2.44 4.59 3.97
N ALA A 33 -1.36 4.97 4.67
CA ALA A 33 -0.94 4.28 5.88
C ALA A 33 -0.65 5.28 7.01
N VAL A 34 -1.20 5.00 8.19
CA VAL A 34 -0.84 5.68 9.43
C VAL A 34 0.19 4.82 10.13
N PHE A 35 1.34 5.40 10.50
CA PHE A 35 2.41 4.67 11.17
C PHE A 35 2.33 4.82 12.70
N ARG A 36 2.70 3.78 13.43
CA ARG A 36 2.77 3.79 14.90
C ARG A 36 3.95 4.59 15.46
N GLY A 37 4.87 5.01 14.58
CA GLY A 37 6.11 5.72 14.93
C GLY A 37 6.65 6.44 13.70
N GLU A 38 7.94 6.27 13.42
CA GLU A 38 8.56 6.88 12.24
C GLU A 38 7.91 6.37 10.94
N PRO A 39 7.69 7.27 9.96
CA PRO A 39 7.17 6.87 8.66
C PRO A 39 8.05 5.81 8.01
N VAL A 40 7.40 4.79 7.45
CA VAL A 40 8.09 3.77 6.67
C VAL A 40 8.15 4.22 5.22
N GLU A 41 9.34 4.11 4.63
CA GLU A 41 9.56 4.37 3.21
C GLU A 41 8.62 3.53 2.33
N ALA A 42 8.02 4.17 1.32
CA ALA A 42 7.09 3.53 0.40
C ALA A 42 7.66 2.25 -0.25
N GLY A 43 8.98 2.22 -0.52
CA GLY A 43 9.65 1.04 -1.07
C GLY A 43 9.64 -0.19 -0.14
N ALA A 44 9.71 0.02 1.17
CA ALA A 44 9.66 -1.06 2.16
C ALA A 44 8.24 -1.65 2.25
N LEU A 45 7.21 -0.81 2.27
CA LEU A 45 5.81 -1.25 2.22
C LEU A 45 5.52 -2.04 0.94
N ARG A 46 6.02 -1.55 -0.20
CA ARG A 46 5.87 -2.21 -1.50
C ARG A 46 6.53 -3.59 -1.51
N SER A 47 7.75 -3.69 -1.00
CA SER A 47 8.48 -4.96 -0.89
C SER A 47 7.75 -5.97 0.00
N PHE A 48 7.19 -5.50 1.12
CA PHE A 48 6.42 -6.32 2.03
C PHE A 48 5.15 -6.90 1.38
N LEU A 49 4.42 -6.09 0.61
CA LEU A 49 3.23 -6.54 -0.12
C LEU A 49 3.60 -7.48 -1.26
N SER A 50 4.64 -7.16 -2.06
CA SER A 50 5.08 -7.99 -3.19
C SER A 50 5.54 -9.39 -2.79
N ALA A 51 5.99 -9.59 -1.54
CA ALA A 51 6.35 -10.90 -1.04
C ALA A 51 5.15 -11.82 -0.76
N LYS A 52 3.93 -11.25 -0.67
CA LYS A 52 2.70 -11.95 -0.27
C LYS A 52 1.59 -11.88 -1.31
N LEU A 53 1.65 -10.88 -2.20
CA LEU A 53 0.61 -10.56 -3.17
C LEU A 53 1.19 -10.49 -4.58
N PRO A 54 0.38 -10.80 -5.61
CA PRO A 54 0.75 -10.57 -7.00
C PRO A 54 1.05 -9.09 -7.30
N PRO A 55 1.92 -8.79 -8.29
CA PRO A 55 2.33 -7.41 -8.59
C PRO A 55 1.19 -6.43 -8.88
N TYR A 56 0.10 -6.88 -9.51
CA TYR A 56 -1.05 -6.03 -9.85
C TYR A 56 -1.90 -5.62 -8.63
N MET A 57 -1.71 -6.26 -7.47
CA MET A 57 -2.36 -5.92 -6.21
C MET A 57 -1.54 -4.98 -5.34
N VAL A 58 -0.32 -4.63 -5.77
CA VAL A 58 0.59 -3.80 -4.98
C VAL A 58 0.37 -2.32 -5.34
N PRO A 59 0.05 -1.44 -4.37
CA PRO A 59 -0.11 -0.02 -4.62
C PRO A 59 1.15 0.62 -5.24
N ALA A 60 0.92 1.41 -6.29
CA ALA A 60 1.98 2.15 -6.97
C ALA A 60 2.44 3.35 -6.12
N VAL A 61 1.51 3.91 -5.34
CA VAL A 61 1.74 5.09 -4.50
C VAL A 61 1.38 4.77 -3.05
N PHE A 62 2.21 5.24 -2.13
CA PHE A 62 1.92 5.24 -0.70
C PHE A 62 1.95 6.67 -0.15
N VAL A 63 1.04 6.95 0.77
CA VAL A 63 0.90 8.25 1.46
C VAL A 63 0.80 8.01 2.96
#